data_AF-A0A5N4D161-F1
#
_entry.id   AF-A0A5N4D161-F1
#
_cell.length_a   1.000
_cell.length_b   1.000
_cell.length_c   1.000
_cell.angle_alpha   90.00
_cell.angle_beta   90.00
_cell.angle_gamma   90.00
#
_symmetry.space_group_name_H-M   'P 1'
#
loop_
_entity.id
_entity.type
_entity.pdbx_description
1 polymer ?
#
loop_
_entity_poly.entity_id
_entity_poly.type
_entity_poly.pdbx_seq_one_letter_code
_entity_poly.pdbx_strand_id
1 'polypeptide(L)'
;MFLRFINPAIVSPYEAGILDKKPPPRIERGLKLMSKILQSIANHVLFTKEEHMRPFNDFVKSNFDAARRFFLDIASDCPTSDAVNHSLSFISDGNVLALHRLLWNNQEKIGQYLSSNRDHKAVGRRPFDKMATLLAYLGPPEHKPVADTHWSSLNLTSSKFEEFMTR
;
A
#
# COMPACT_ATOMS: atom_id res chain seq x y z
N MET A 1 8.12 7.79 -0.95
CA MET A 1 7.56 7.76 -2.32
C MET A 1 8.35 6.83 -3.26
N PHE A 2 9.58 7.15 -3.70
CA PHE A 2 10.31 6.28 -4.63
C PHE A 2 10.55 4.85 -4.12
N LEU A 3 11.01 4.68 -2.88
CA LEU A 3 11.35 3.36 -2.31
C LEU A 3 10.19 2.38 -2.22
N ARG A 4 8.99 2.88 -1.90
CA ARG A 4 7.82 2.04 -1.56
C ARG A 4 6.73 2.04 -2.63
N PHE A 5 6.82 2.92 -3.62
CA PHE A 5 5.77 3.07 -4.63
C PHE A 5 6.35 2.97 -6.04
N ILE A 6 7.17 3.94 -6.46
CA ILE A 6 7.67 4.02 -7.83
C ILE A 6 8.65 2.87 -8.15
N ASN A 7 9.65 2.62 -7.30
CA ASN A 7 10.67 1.62 -7.58
C ASN A 7 10.14 0.17 -7.60
N PRO A 8 9.22 -0.24 -6.70
CA PRO A 8 8.54 -1.53 -6.84
C PRO A 8 7.86 -1.70 -8.20
N ALA A 9 7.15 -0.68 -8.68
CA ALA A 9 6.47 -0.71 -9.97
C ALA A 9 7.45 -0.75 -11.16
N ILE A 10 8.60 -0.07 -11.07
CA ILE A 10 9.66 -0.12 -12.10
C ILE A 10 10.33 -1.49 -12.14
N VAL A 11 10.62 -2.09 -10.97
CA VAL A 11 11.35 -3.37 -10.88
C VAL A 11 10.46 -4.55 -11.32
N SER A 12 9.17 -4.47 -11.02
CA SER A 12 8.19 -5.53 -11.25
C SER A 12 6.94 -4.97 -11.96
N PRO A 13 7.08 -4.52 -13.21
CA PRO A 13 6.00 -3.84 -13.92
C PRO A 13 4.84 -4.75 -14.29
N TYR A 14 5.08 -6.05 -14.46
CA TYR A 14 4.02 -7.04 -14.67
C TYR A 14 3.21 -7.27 -13.38
N GLU A 15 3.88 -7.48 -12.25
CA GLU A 15 3.20 -7.67 -10.95
C GLU A 15 2.48 -6.39 -10.49
N ALA A 16 2.96 -5.22 -10.90
CA ALA A 16 2.28 -3.95 -10.70
C ALA A 16 1.12 -3.69 -11.70
N GLY A 17 0.82 -4.64 -12.60
CA GLY A 17 -0.28 -4.52 -13.55
C GLY A 17 -0.07 -3.49 -14.67
N ILE A 18 1.16 -3.00 -14.86
CA ILE A 18 1.51 -2.02 -15.89
C ILE A 18 1.72 -2.70 -17.26
N LEU A 19 2.24 -3.93 -17.25
CA LEU A 19 2.47 -4.72 -18.45
C LEU A 19 1.61 -5.98 -18.42
N ASP A 20 1.12 -6.39 -19.58
CA ASP A 20 0.36 -7.65 -19.73
C ASP A 20 1.24 -8.90 -19.70
N LYS A 21 2.56 -8.75 -19.84
CA LYS A 21 3.54 -9.86 -19.80
C LYS A 21 4.84 -9.47 -19.12
N LYS A 22 5.52 -10.48 -18.56
CA LYS A 22 6.83 -10.29 -17.93
C LYS A 22 7.89 -9.84 -18.94
N PRO A 23 8.68 -8.80 -18.61
CA PRO A 23 9.76 -8.37 -19.47
C PRO A 23 10.90 -9.42 -19.52
N PRO A 24 11.69 -9.48 -20.61
CA PRO A 24 12.82 -10.40 -20.70
C PRO A 24 13.87 -10.13 -19.60
N PRO A 25 14.67 -11.13 -19.18
CA PRO A 25 15.64 -11.00 -18.08
C PRO A 25 16.64 -9.85 -18.24
N ARG A 26 17.03 -9.55 -19.49
CA ARG A 26 17.91 -8.41 -19.80
C ARG A 26 17.28 -7.06 -19.44
N ILE A 27 15.99 -6.91 -19.71
CA ILE A 27 15.22 -5.69 -19.41
C ILE A 27 14.96 -5.61 -17.91
N GLU A 28 14.59 -6.70 -17.25
CA GLU A 28 14.45 -6.75 -15.79
C GLU A 28 15.72 -6.30 -15.06
N ARG A 29 16.89 -6.76 -15.53
CA ARG A 29 18.18 -6.31 -14.97
C ARG A 29 18.39 -4.81 -15.19
N GLY A 30 18.06 -4.29 -16.37
CA GLY A 30 18.12 -2.86 -16.67
C GLY A 30 17.23 -2.04 -15.75
N LEU A 31 15.97 -2.45 -15.58
CA LEU A 31 14.99 -1.80 -14.69
C LEU A 31 15.45 -1.81 -13.23
N LYS A 32 16.08 -2.90 -12.75
CA LYS A 32 16.69 -2.96 -11.41
C LYS A 32 17.85 -1.99 -11.23
N LEU A 33 18.70 -1.82 -12.24
CA LEU A 33 19.79 -0.84 -12.18
C LEU A 33 19.25 0.60 -12.24
N MET A 34 18.27 0.85 -13.10
CA MET A 34 17.59 2.15 -13.17
C MET A 34 16.92 2.52 -11.85
N SER A 35 16.20 1.59 -11.22
CA SER A 35 15.55 1.86 -9.93
C SER A 35 16.56 2.15 -8.82
N LYS A 36 17.74 1.51 -8.83
CA LYS A 36 18.87 1.86 -7.95
C LYS A 36 19.35 3.30 -8.17
N ILE A 37 19.53 3.72 -9.42
CA ILE A 37 19.95 5.09 -9.76
C ILE A 37 18.90 6.10 -9.29
N LEU A 38 17.63 5.87 -9.61
CA LEU A 38 16.52 6.72 -9.15
C LEU A 38 16.42 6.76 -7.62
N GLN A 39 16.66 5.63 -6.94
CA GLN A 39 16.69 5.60 -5.48
C GLN A 39 17.84 6.43 -4.92
N SER A 40 19.01 6.39 -5.54
CA SER A 40 20.18 7.19 -5.14
C SER A 40 19.88 8.69 -5.27
N ILE A 41 19.26 9.09 -6.39
CA ILE A 41 18.79 10.46 -6.63
C ILE A 41 17.79 10.87 -5.54
N ALA A 42 16.75 10.06 -5.31
CA ALA A 42 15.71 10.35 -4.33
C ALA A 42 16.24 10.43 -2.90
N ASN A 43 17.28 9.65 -2.57
CA ASN A 43 17.90 9.65 -1.24
C ASN A 43 18.92 10.78 -1.06
N HIS A 44 19.28 11.52 -2.11
CA HIS A 44 20.38 12.49 -2.09
C HIS A 44 21.73 11.89 -1.65
N VAL A 45 22.02 10.65 -2.09
CA VAL A 45 23.25 9.93 -1.74
C VAL A 45 23.93 9.43 -3.02
N LEU A 46 25.26 9.43 -3.04
CA LEU A 46 26.07 8.88 -4.12
C LEU A 46 26.44 7.41 -3.86
N PHE A 47 26.71 6.67 -4.92
CA PHE A 47 27.20 5.30 -4.82
C PHE A 47 28.64 5.28 -4.29
N THR A 48 28.84 4.66 -3.13
CA THR A 48 30.16 4.47 -2.51
C THR A 48 30.54 3.00 -2.38
N LYS A 49 29.58 2.12 -2.12
CA LYS A 49 29.80 0.68 -1.87
C LYS A 49 29.92 -0.16 -3.15
N GLU A 50 29.13 0.16 -4.18
CA GLU A 50 29.07 -0.61 -5.43
C GLU A 50 29.92 0.05 -6.51
N GLU A 51 31.12 -0.48 -6.79
CA GLU A 51 32.06 0.15 -7.74
C GLU A 51 31.48 0.31 -9.15
N HIS A 52 30.77 -0.70 -9.64
CA HIS A 52 30.11 -0.66 -10.96
C HIS A 52 28.98 0.38 -11.06
N MET A 53 28.51 0.94 -9.93
CA MET A 53 27.52 2.00 -9.91
C MET A 53 28.15 3.41 -9.82
N ARG A 54 29.44 3.52 -9.47
CA ARG A 54 30.15 4.81 -9.35
C ARG A 54 30.16 5.63 -10.64
N PRO A 55 30.26 5.05 -11.86
CA PRO A 55 30.21 5.83 -13.09
C PRO A 55 28.91 6.65 -13.26
N PHE A 56 27.83 6.31 -12.54
CA PHE A 56 26.58 7.06 -12.60
C PHE A 56 26.51 8.23 -11.61
N ASN A 57 27.53 8.42 -10.75
CA ASN A 57 27.49 9.44 -9.69
C ASN A 57 27.34 10.87 -10.23
N ASP A 58 27.94 11.20 -11.36
CA ASP A 58 27.81 12.53 -11.97
C ASP A 58 26.37 12.78 -12.43
N PHE A 59 25.75 11.78 -13.05
CA PHE A 59 24.33 11.83 -13.43
C PHE A 59 23.44 11.96 -12.18
N VAL A 60 23.67 11.13 -11.16
CA VAL A 60 22.89 11.17 -9.90
C VAL A 60 22.98 12.54 -9.25
N LYS A 61 24.20 13.09 -9.13
CA LYS A 61 24.45 14.39 -8.48
C LYS A 61 23.75 15.53 -9.22
N SER A 62 23.79 15.53 -10.55
CA SER A 62 23.15 16.56 -11.37
C SER A 62 21.61 16.61 -11.23
N ASN A 63 20.99 15.52 -10.79
CA ASN A 63 19.53 15.40 -10.68
C ASN A 63 18.98 15.57 -9.26
N PHE A 64 19.84 15.76 -8.25
CA PHE A 64 19.41 15.95 -6.87
C PHE A 64 18.43 17.11 -6.71
N ASP A 65 18.75 18.28 -7.26
CA ASP A 65 17.88 19.45 -7.10
C ASP A 65 16.57 19.32 -7.87
N ALA A 66 16.55 18.60 -8.99
CA ALA A 66 15.34 18.31 -9.74
C ALA A 66 14.39 17.43 -8.92
N ALA A 67 14.90 16.35 -8.33
CA ALA A 67 14.11 15.48 -7.45
C ALA A 67 13.61 16.22 -6.21
N ARG A 68 14.45 17.07 -5.60
CA ARG A 68 14.04 17.90 -4.46
C ARG A 68 12.89 18.84 -4.81
N ARG A 69 12.96 19.52 -5.96
CA ARG A 69 11.87 20.40 -6.44
C ARG A 69 10.58 19.60 -6.64
N PHE A 70 10.67 18.44 -7.27
CA PHE A 70 9.53 17.55 -7.43
C PHE A 70 8.90 17.14 -6.09
N PHE A 71 9.71 16.79 -5.09
CA PHE A 71 9.20 16.44 -3.76
C PHE A 71 8.50 17.61 -3.06
N LEU A 72 9.01 18.82 -3.21
CA LEU A 72 8.39 20.01 -2.63
C LEU A 72 7.05 20.33 -3.30
N ASP A 73 6.98 20.17 -4.62
CA ASP A 73 5.76 20.42 -5.40
C ASP A 73 4.63 19.46 -5.00
N ILE A 74 4.90 18.16 -4.97
CA ILE A 74 3.88 17.16 -4.59
C ILE A 74 3.50 17.19 -3.10
N ALA A 75 4.37 17.75 -2.25
CA ALA A 75 4.12 17.90 -0.82
C ALA A 75 3.49 19.25 -0.49
N SER A 76 3.40 20.16 -1.47
CA SER A 76 2.69 21.42 -1.29
C SER A 76 1.19 21.15 -1.26
N ASP A 77 0.51 21.71 -0.26
CA ASP A 77 -0.93 21.57 -0.13
C ASP A 77 -1.61 22.24 -1.32
N CYS A 78 -2.32 21.45 -2.12
CA CYS A 78 -3.37 22.00 -2.98
C CYS A 78 -4.43 22.59 -2.04
N PRO A 79 -4.92 23.83 -2.25
CA PRO A 79 -6.09 24.29 -1.52
C PRO A 79 -7.19 23.26 -1.76
N THR A 80 -7.60 22.61 -0.67
CA THR A 80 -8.56 21.51 -0.63
C THR A 80 -9.75 21.87 -1.51
N SER A 81 -9.83 21.26 -2.71
CA SER A 81 -11.13 21.14 -3.37
C SER A 81 -11.99 20.38 -2.39
N ASP A 82 -13.00 21.09 -1.89
CA ASP A 82 -13.98 20.73 -0.89
C ASP A 82 -14.05 19.23 -0.62
N ALA A 83 -13.83 18.87 0.65
CA ALA A 83 -14.22 17.62 1.29
C ALA A 83 -14.97 16.69 0.33
N VAL A 84 -14.20 15.89 -0.43
CA VAL A 84 -14.78 14.81 -1.20
C VAL A 84 -15.36 13.89 -0.16
N ASN A 85 -16.67 14.02 0.06
CA ASN A 85 -17.53 13.03 0.64
C ASN A 85 -17.37 11.79 -0.23
N HIS A 86 -16.28 11.06 -0.05
CA HIS A 86 -16.07 9.77 -0.68
C HIS A 86 -17.23 8.93 -0.17
N SER A 87 -18.25 8.80 -1.02
CA SER A 87 -19.40 7.97 -0.76
C SER A 87 -18.87 6.64 -0.25
N LEU A 88 -19.41 6.16 0.87
CA LEU A 88 -19.07 4.87 1.49
C LEU A 88 -19.36 3.66 0.56
N SER A 89 -19.67 3.91 -0.72
CA SER A 89 -19.99 2.93 -1.76
C SER A 89 -18.84 1.98 -2.12
N PHE A 90 -17.62 2.21 -1.61
CA PHE A 90 -16.46 1.35 -1.88
C PHE A 90 -16.21 0.27 -0.80
N ILE A 91 -17.02 0.22 0.26
CA ILE A 91 -16.85 -0.80 1.29
C ILE A 91 -17.59 -2.06 0.83
N SER A 92 -16.85 -3.01 0.24
CA SER A 92 -17.40 -4.32 -0.10
C SER A 92 -17.80 -5.10 1.17
N ASP A 93 -18.87 -5.88 1.09
CA ASP A 93 -19.31 -6.75 2.20
C ASP A 93 -18.20 -7.71 2.67
N GLY A 94 -17.34 -8.15 1.75
CA GLY A 94 -16.15 -8.95 2.07
C GLY A 94 -15.17 -8.22 3.00
N ASN A 95 -14.95 -6.92 2.80
CA ASN A 95 -14.08 -6.12 3.66
C ASN A 95 -14.72 -5.91 5.04
N VAL A 96 -16.04 -5.71 5.11
CA VAL A 96 -16.77 -5.62 6.38
C VAL A 96 -16.65 -6.92 7.17
N LEU A 97 -16.83 -8.07 6.50
CA LEU A 97 -16.70 -9.38 7.14
C LEU A 97 -15.27 -9.66 7.61
N ALA A 98 -14.26 -9.31 6.82
CA ALA A 98 -12.86 -9.43 7.19
C ALA A 98 -12.53 -8.56 8.41
N LEU A 99 -13.02 -7.33 8.43
CA LEU A 99 -12.88 -6.42 9.58
C LEU A 99 -13.57 -7.00 10.82
N HIS A 100 -14.80 -7.51 10.68
CA HIS A 100 -15.53 -8.14 11.78
C HIS A 100 -14.74 -9.32 12.38
N ARG A 101 -14.22 -10.23 11.53
CA ARG A 101 -13.37 -11.35 11.96
C ARG A 101 -12.10 -10.90 12.67
N LEU A 102 -11.42 -9.89 12.13
CA LEU A 102 -10.20 -9.34 12.72
C LEU A 102 -10.46 -8.77 14.12
N LEU A 103 -11.54 -7.98 14.26
CA LEU A 103 -11.91 -7.36 15.51
C LEU A 103 -12.36 -8.40 16.55
N TRP A 104 -13.21 -9.35 16.17
CA TRP A 104 -13.68 -10.41 17.05
C TRP A 104 -12.52 -11.24 17.61
N ASN A 105 -11.58 -11.66 16.76
CA ASN A 105 -10.47 -12.53 17.16
C ASN A 105 -9.41 -11.82 18.02
N ASN A 106 -9.33 -10.48 17.97
CA ASN A 106 -8.31 -9.71 18.67
C ASN A 106 -8.88 -8.83 19.79
N GLN A 107 -10.19 -8.85 20.04
CA GLN A 107 -10.85 -7.95 21.01
C GLN A 107 -10.25 -8.04 22.42
N GLU A 108 -9.86 -9.24 22.88
CA GLU A 108 -9.25 -9.41 24.20
C GLU A 108 -7.89 -8.72 24.30
N LYS A 109 -7.03 -8.89 23.30
CA LYS A 109 -5.69 -8.27 23.25
C LYS A 109 -5.80 -6.75 23.18
N ILE A 110 -6.74 -6.24 22.37
CA ILE A 110 -7.02 -4.81 22.27
C ILE A 110 -7.50 -4.28 23.63
N GLY A 111 -8.42 -5.01 24.29
CA GLY A 111 -8.94 -4.66 25.60
C GLY A 111 -7.87 -4.64 26.70
N GLN A 112 -6.96 -5.62 26.71
CA GLN A 112 -5.84 -5.68 27.64
C GLN A 112 -4.85 -4.53 27.42
N TYR A 113 -4.49 -4.23 26.17
CA TYR A 113 -3.60 -3.11 25.83
C TYR A 113 -4.16 -1.75 26.25
N LEU A 114 -5.45 -1.53 26.01
CA LEU A 114 -6.13 -0.29 26.42
C LEU A 114 -6.31 -0.18 27.94
N SER A 115 -6.28 -1.30 28.66
CA SER A 115 -6.39 -1.33 30.13
C SER A 115 -5.05 -1.13 30.83
N SER A 116 -3.94 -1.53 30.20
CA SER A 116 -2.60 -1.47 30.78
C SER A 116 -1.95 -0.08 30.67
N ASN A 117 -2.30 0.73 29.66
CA ASN A 117 -1.68 2.05 29.47
C ASN A 117 -2.57 3.20 29.97
N ARG A 118 -2.06 4.03 30.90
CA ARG A 118 -2.84 5.09 31.58
C ARG A 118 -3.30 6.19 30.61
N ASP A 119 -2.52 6.49 29.57
CA ASP A 119 -2.84 7.53 28.58
C ASP A 119 -3.94 7.10 27.60
N HIS A 120 -4.04 5.80 27.31
CA HIS A 120 -5.07 5.26 26.42
C HIS A 120 -6.43 5.03 27.11
N LYS A 121 -6.49 5.06 28.45
CA LYS A 121 -7.74 4.90 29.20
C LYS A 121 -8.76 6.00 28.91
N ALA A 122 -8.31 7.23 28.65
CA ALA A 122 -9.19 8.37 28.43
C ALA A 122 -9.78 8.43 27.00
N VAL A 123 -9.00 8.04 25.99
CA VAL A 123 -9.37 8.23 24.57
C VAL A 123 -9.78 6.91 23.89
N GLY A 124 -9.11 5.80 24.18
CA GLY A 124 -9.33 4.51 23.50
C GLY A 124 -10.39 3.63 24.15
N ARG A 125 -10.65 3.78 25.45
CA ARG A 125 -11.53 2.85 26.19
C ARG A 125 -13.01 3.00 25.84
N ARG A 126 -13.53 4.23 25.80
CA ARG A 126 -14.92 4.52 25.42
C ARG A 126 -15.31 4.00 24.03
N PRO A 127 -14.53 4.24 22.95
CA PRO A 127 -14.84 3.67 21.64
C PRO A 127 -14.66 2.15 21.62
N PHE A 128 -13.70 1.59 22.37
CA PHE A 128 -13.52 0.14 22.48
C PHE A 128 -14.71 -0.54 23.17
N ASP A 129 -15.24 0.01 24.26
CA ASP A 129 -16.39 -0.59 24.96
C ASP A 129 -17.65 -0.57 24.07
N LYS A 130 -17.85 0.51 23.28
CA LYS A 130 -18.90 0.56 22.24
C LYS A 130 -18.70 -0.52 21.18
N MET A 131 -17.48 -0.68 20.68
CA MET A 131 -17.16 -1.72 19.70
C MET A 131 -17.36 -3.12 20.27
N ALA A 132 -16.89 -3.39 21.49
CA ALA A 132 -17.06 -4.68 22.17
C ALA A 132 -18.55 -5.01 22.38
N THR A 133 -19.34 -4.00 22.73
CA THR A 133 -20.81 -4.13 22.82
C THR A 133 -21.41 -4.51 21.46
N LEU A 134 -21.02 -3.82 20.38
CA LEU A 134 -21.49 -4.13 19.02
C LEU A 134 -21.07 -5.53 18.58
N LEU A 135 -19.83 -5.94 18.83
CA LEU A 135 -19.34 -7.28 18.54
C LEU A 135 -20.14 -8.34 19.31
N ALA A 136 -20.43 -8.10 20.59
CA ALA A 136 -21.24 -9.01 21.40
C ALA A 136 -22.67 -9.16 20.85
N TYR A 137 -23.27 -8.08 20.33
CA TYR A 137 -24.57 -8.13 19.66
C TYR A 137 -24.53 -8.87 18.31
N LEU A 138 -23.46 -8.68 17.53
CA LEU A 138 -23.28 -9.33 16.23
C LEU A 138 -22.89 -10.81 16.36
N GLY A 139 -22.33 -11.21 17.50
CA GLY A 139 -21.89 -12.57 17.75
C GLY A 139 -20.65 -12.96 16.94
N PRO A 140 -20.16 -14.21 17.11
CA PRO A 140 -19.03 -14.69 16.33
C PRO A 140 -19.36 -14.65 14.83
N PRO A 141 -18.42 -14.21 13.97
CA PRO A 141 -18.64 -14.13 12.54
C PRO A 141 -19.00 -15.52 12.00
N GLU A 142 -20.16 -15.66 11.35
CA GLU A 142 -20.62 -16.95 10.82
C GLU A 142 -19.54 -17.61 9.94
N HIS A 143 -19.32 -18.91 10.17
CA HIS A 143 -18.46 -19.78 9.36
C HIS A 143 -19.10 -20.04 7.99
N LYS A 144 -19.32 -19.00 7.18
CA LYS A 144 -19.33 -19.23 5.73
C LYS A 144 -17.91 -19.63 5.35
N PRO A 145 -17.71 -20.83 4.75
CA PRO A 145 -16.38 -21.28 4.39
C PRO A 145 -15.70 -20.19 3.57
N VAL A 146 -14.44 -19.92 3.90
CA VAL A 146 -13.59 -18.91 3.26
C VAL A 146 -13.20 -19.37 1.83
N ALA A 147 -14.06 -20.11 1.16
CA ALA A 147 -13.84 -20.59 -0.21
C ALA A 147 -14.04 -19.46 -1.23
N ASP A 148 -14.86 -18.45 -0.93
CA ASP A 148 -15.20 -17.40 -1.90
C ASP A 148 -14.53 -16.05 -1.62
N THR A 149 -13.81 -15.91 -0.50
CA THR A 149 -12.99 -14.71 -0.25
C THR A 149 -11.54 -15.03 -0.61
N HIS A 150 -11.32 -15.30 -1.90
CA HIS A 150 -9.99 -15.16 -2.47
C HIS A 150 -9.54 -13.74 -2.12
N TRP A 151 -8.52 -13.61 -1.28
CA TRP A 151 -7.79 -12.35 -1.13
C TRP A 151 -7.32 -12.00 -2.54
N SER A 152 -8.08 -11.17 -3.24
CA SER A 152 -7.76 -10.68 -4.56
C SER A 152 -6.67 -9.63 -4.41
N SER A 153 -5.47 -10.11 -4.10
CA SER A 153 -4.20 -9.42 -4.30
C SER A 153 -3.91 -9.16 -5.80
N LEU A 154 -4.95 -9.21 -6.65
CA LEU A 154 -4.87 -9.18 -8.11
C LEU A 154 -5.83 -8.16 -8.76
N ASN A 155 -6.55 -7.34 -8.00
CA ASN A 155 -7.30 -6.22 -8.60
C ASN A 155 -6.39 -5.02 -8.92
N LEU A 156 -5.23 -5.31 -9.52
CA LEU A 156 -4.47 -4.37 -10.35
C LEU A 156 -4.16 -4.96 -11.73
N THR A 157 -4.67 -6.14 -12.10
CA THR A 157 -4.51 -6.66 -13.46
C THR A 157 -5.84 -6.66 -14.18
N SER A 158 -6.00 -5.64 -15.03
CA SER A 158 -6.57 -5.66 -16.38
C SER A 158 -7.52 -6.81 -16.76
N SER A 159 -8.59 -6.38 -17.44
CA SER A 159 -9.34 -7.07 -18.51
C SER A 159 -10.54 -7.92 -18.08
N LYS A 160 -11.76 -7.64 -18.57
CA LYS A 160 -12.17 -7.80 -20.00
C LYS A 160 -11.85 -9.18 -20.60
N PHE A 161 -11.28 -10.11 -19.84
CA PHE A 161 -10.92 -11.44 -20.32
C PHE A 161 -12.10 -12.43 -20.23
N GLU A 162 -12.93 -12.32 -19.20
CA GLU A 162 -14.14 -13.16 -19.07
C GLU A 162 -15.26 -12.78 -20.07
N GLU A 163 -15.33 -11.51 -20.49
CA GLU A 163 -16.34 -11.03 -21.43
C GLU A 163 -16.05 -11.44 -22.90
N PHE A 164 -14.84 -11.92 -23.19
CA PHE A 164 -14.45 -12.43 -24.51
C PHE A 164 -14.66 -13.94 -24.67
N MET A 165 -14.65 -14.72 -23.58
CA MET A 165 -14.85 -16.18 -23.62
C MET A 165 -16.34 -16.58 -23.67
N THR A 166 -17.25 -15.61 -23.64
CA THR A 166 -18.71 -15.80 -23.66
C THR A 166 -19.39 -15.30 -24.94
N ARG A 167 -18.63 -15.02 -26.01
CA ARG A 167 -19.14 -14.74 -27.36
C ARG A 167 -18.48 -15.60 -28.43
#